data_AF-A0A060BQ58-F1
#
_entry.id   AF-A0A060BQ58-F1
#
_cell.length_a   1.000
_cell.length_b   1.000
_cell.length_c   1.000
_cell.angle_alpha   90.00
_cell.angle_beta   90.00
_cell.angle_gamma   90.00
#
_symmetry.space_group_name_H-M   'P 1'
#
loop_
_entity.id
_entity.type
_entity.pdbx_description
1 polymer ?
#
loop_
_entity_poly.entity_id
_entity_poly.type
_entity_poly.pdbx_seq_one_letter_code
_entity_poly.pdbx_strand_id
1 'polypeptide(L)'
;MRKPVYADSSTSGYVPANVVDGRNDTRWTSELGEDKWITIDLGRVEAFSKVQVNFEYPDRYYLYKIECSEDSFHWNVYADYSQKARKAYETRISVGDTKAR
;
A
#
# COMPACT_ATOMS: atom_id res chain seq x y z
N MET A 1 -10.09 13.72 -8.56
CA MET A 1 -9.63 14.09 -7.20
C MET A 1 -8.73 12.98 -6.67
N ARG A 2 -7.71 13.29 -5.87
CA ARG A 2 -6.89 12.28 -5.20
C ARG A 2 -7.73 11.53 -4.15
N LYS A 3 -7.54 10.22 -4.05
CA LYS A 3 -8.19 9.39 -3.04
C LYS A 3 -7.70 9.78 -1.63
N PRO A 4 -8.55 9.80 -0.59
CA PRO A 4 -8.07 9.99 0.78
C PRO A 4 -7.08 8.89 1.18
N VAL A 5 -6.06 9.26 1.95
CA VAL A 5 -5.03 8.32 2.42
C VAL A 5 -4.76 8.56 3.90
N TYR A 6 -4.74 7.48 4.66
CA TYR A 6 -4.46 7.47 6.10
C TYR A 6 -3.25 6.60 6.36
N ALA A 7 -2.46 6.90 7.38
CA ALA A 7 -1.32 6.07 7.79
C ALA A 7 -1.18 6.12 9.30
N ASP A 8 -0.47 5.14 9.88
CA ASP A 8 -0.14 5.15 11.31
C ASP A 8 0.73 6.36 11.69
N SER A 9 1.66 6.72 10.79
CA SER A 9 2.64 7.78 10.99
C SER A 9 3.19 8.27 9.65
N SER A 10 3.90 9.40 9.67
CA SER A 10 4.68 9.86 8.51
C SER A 10 5.80 10.79 8.94
N THR A 11 6.90 10.75 8.20
CA THR A 11 8.03 11.68 8.37
C THR A 11 7.86 12.95 7.54
N SER A 12 8.50 14.04 7.99
CA SER A 12 8.40 15.35 7.33
C SER A 12 8.78 15.27 5.84
N GLY A 13 7.89 15.75 4.96
CA GLY A 13 8.06 15.71 3.50
C GLY A 13 7.63 14.41 2.81
N TYR A 14 7.43 13.31 3.55
CA TYR A 14 7.04 12.00 3.01
C TYR A 14 5.64 11.58 3.48
N VAL A 15 4.67 12.42 3.15
CA VAL A 15 3.29 12.31 3.63
C VAL A 15 2.49 11.19 2.94
N PRO A 16 1.42 10.65 3.57
CA PRO A 16 0.64 9.53 3.01
C PRO A 16 0.05 9.84 1.62
N ALA A 17 -0.39 11.07 1.39
CA ALA A 17 -0.99 11.49 0.11
C ALA A 17 -0.07 11.32 -1.11
N ASN A 18 1.24 11.18 -0.91
CA ASN A 18 2.21 10.94 -1.98
C ASN A 18 2.00 9.58 -2.66
N VAL A 19 1.39 8.58 -2.01
CA VAL A 19 1.22 7.23 -2.64
C VAL A 19 0.15 7.18 -3.74
N VAL A 20 -0.68 8.23 -3.86
CA VAL A 20 -1.76 8.35 -4.86
C VAL A 20 -1.64 9.63 -5.70
N ASP A 21 -0.47 10.28 -5.69
CA ASP A 21 -0.28 11.57 -6.33
C ASP A 21 0.07 11.50 -7.84
N GLY A 22 0.31 10.28 -8.34
CA GLY A 22 0.66 9.99 -9.73
C GLY A 22 2.14 10.21 -10.06
N ARG A 23 2.99 10.45 -9.07
CA ARG A 23 4.41 10.72 -9.24
C ARG A 23 5.23 9.56 -8.69
N ASN A 24 6.37 9.28 -9.34
CA ASN A 24 7.30 8.24 -8.90
C ASN A 24 8.53 8.81 -8.16
N ASP A 25 8.60 10.14 -8.03
CA ASP A 25 9.67 10.86 -7.32
C ASP A 25 9.25 11.32 -5.91
N THR A 26 8.00 11.08 -5.52
CA THR A 26 7.47 11.27 -4.17
C THR A 26 7.15 9.92 -3.54
N ARG A 27 7.12 9.87 -2.21
CA ARG A 27 6.79 8.65 -1.45
C ARG A 27 6.16 8.99 -0.11
N TRP A 28 5.51 8.00 0.49
CA TRP A 28 5.25 7.98 1.93
C TRP A 28 6.42 7.29 2.66
N THR A 29 6.70 7.72 3.88
CA THR A 29 7.64 7.04 4.78
C THR A 29 7.11 7.18 6.20
N SER A 30 6.84 6.04 6.84
CA SER A 30 6.45 5.97 8.25
C SER A 30 7.58 6.45 9.16
N GLU A 31 7.25 6.70 10.42
CA GLU A 31 8.28 6.73 11.47
C GLU A 31 8.87 5.33 11.67
N LEU A 32 9.98 5.24 12.42
CA LEU A 32 10.60 3.96 12.77
C LEU A 32 9.66 3.12 13.65
N GLY A 33 9.77 1.80 13.53
CA GLY A 33 8.99 0.83 14.28
C GLY A 33 8.44 -0.28 13.39
N GLU A 34 7.73 -1.20 14.02
CA GLU A 34 7.08 -2.34 13.36
C GLU A 34 5.62 -2.02 13.04
N ASP A 35 4.95 -2.92 12.31
CA ASP A 35 3.51 -2.87 12.01
C ASP A 35 3.00 -1.53 11.47
N LYS A 36 3.80 -0.93 10.58
CA LYS A 36 3.49 0.33 9.88
C LYS A 36 2.49 0.10 8.77
N TRP A 37 1.52 1.00 8.64
CA TRP A 37 0.45 0.85 7.67
C TRP A 37 0.07 2.16 6.99
N ILE A 38 -0.43 2.02 5.78
CA ILE A 38 -1.03 3.07 4.97
C ILE A 38 -2.26 2.50 4.26
N THR A 39 -3.36 3.25 4.32
CA THR A 39 -4.67 2.87 3.79
C THR A 39 -5.13 3.90 2.79
N ILE A 40 -5.56 3.44 1.61
CA ILE A 40 -6.15 4.27 0.56
C ILE A 40 -7.66 4.03 0.58
N ASP A 41 -8.44 5.08 0.79
CA ASP A 41 -9.91 5.06 0.70
C ASP A 41 -10.31 5.37 -0.76
N LEU A 42 -10.87 4.40 -1.47
CA LEU A 42 -11.41 4.57 -2.82
C LEU A 42 -12.71 5.41 -2.82
N GLY A 43 -13.30 5.69 -1.66
CA GLY A 43 -14.45 6.57 -1.43
C GLY A 43 -15.80 5.85 -1.54
N ARG A 44 -15.83 4.71 -2.24
CA ARG A 44 -16.94 3.77 -2.37
C ARG A 44 -16.38 2.38 -2.66
N VAL A 45 -17.18 1.35 -2.46
CA VAL A 45 -16.79 -0.01 -2.86
C VAL A 45 -16.57 -0.07 -4.38
N GLU A 46 -15.37 -0.46 -4.79
CA GLU A 46 -14.96 -0.62 -6.19
C GLU A 46 -14.40 -2.03 -6.41
N ALA A 47 -14.70 -2.62 -7.56
CA ALA A 47 -14.06 -3.86 -7.99
C ALA A 47 -12.76 -3.55 -8.74
N PHE A 48 -11.71 -4.33 -8.46
CA PHE A 48 -10.43 -4.26 -9.18
C PHE A 48 -9.73 -5.62 -9.16
N SER A 49 -8.74 -5.77 -10.04
CA SER A 49 -8.02 -7.03 -10.23
C SER A 49 -6.50 -6.91 -10.09
N LYS A 50 -5.98 -5.71 -9.81
CA LYS A 50 -4.54 -5.44 -9.75
C LYS A 50 -4.20 -4.35 -8.74
N VAL A 51 -3.21 -4.63 -7.90
CA VAL A 51 -2.53 -3.64 -7.05
C VAL A 51 -1.08 -3.54 -7.51
N GLN A 52 -0.55 -2.32 -7.61
CA GLN A 52 0.85 -2.08 -7.90
C GLN A 52 1.47 -1.22 -6.80
N VAL A 53 2.55 -1.71 -6.19
CA VAL A 53 3.29 -1.03 -5.12
C VAL A 53 4.68 -0.68 -5.63
N ASN A 54 5.03 0.61 -5.63
CA ASN A 54 6.37 1.06 -5.99
C ASN A 54 7.14 1.43 -4.72
N PHE A 55 8.23 0.73 -4.44
CA PHE A 55 9.17 1.10 -3.39
C PHE A 55 10.26 2.04 -3.94
N GLU A 56 10.83 2.86 -3.05
CA GLU A 56 11.91 3.81 -3.40
C GLU A 56 13.11 3.12 -4.05
N TYR A 57 13.45 1.92 -3.57
CA TYR A 57 14.57 1.13 -4.05
C TYR A 57 14.07 -0.24 -4.53
N PRO A 58 14.23 -0.58 -5.83
CA PRO A 58 13.69 -1.82 -6.38
C PRO A 58 14.41 -3.08 -5.87
N ASP A 59 15.67 -2.94 -5.46
CA ASP A 59 16.56 -4.01 -5.03
C ASP A 59 16.55 -4.27 -3.52
N ARG A 60 15.85 -3.43 -2.74
CA ARG A 60 15.65 -3.65 -1.31
C ARG A 60 14.56 -4.68 -1.03
N TYR A 61 14.67 -5.29 0.14
CA TYR A 61 13.74 -6.30 0.62
C TYR A 61 12.71 -5.66 1.54
N TYR A 62 11.44 -5.98 1.31
CA TYR A 62 10.32 -5.53 2.13
C TYR A 62 9.45 -6.72 2.50
N LEU A 63 8.98 -6.74 3.74
CA LEU A 63 7.97 -7.67 4.22
C LEU A 63 6.70 -6.87 4.45
N TYR A 64 5.61 -7.25 3.80
CA TYR A 64 4.34 -6.55 3.88
C TYR A 64 3.19 -7.46 3.44
N LYS A 65 1.98 -7.06 3.80
CA LYS A 65 0.75 -7.61 3.25
C LYS A 65 0.01 -6.51 2.51
N ILE A 66 -0.80 -6.91 1.54
CA ILE A 66 -1.84 -6.08 0.95
C ILE A 66 -3.15 -6.65 1.46
N GLU A 67 -3.93 -5.82 2.13
CA GLU A 67 -5.24 -6.19 2.66
C GLU A 67 -6.30 -5.29 2.03
N CYS A 68 -7.52 -5.80 1.91
CA CYS A 68 -8.65 -5.11 1.29
C CYS A 68 -9.88 -5.25 2.19
N SER A 69 -10.69 -4.20 2.23
CA SER A 69 -11.89 -4.13 3.05
C SER A 69 -12.97 -3.35 2.32
N GLU A 70 -14.21 -3.84 2.35
CA GLU A 70 -15.39 -3.12 1.84
C GLU A 70 -15.99 -2.17 2.88
N ASP A 71 -15.66 -2.34 4.17
CA ASP A 71 -16.27 -1.64 5.30
C ASP A 71 -15.29 -0.87 6.19
N SER A 72 -13.98 -0.96 5.91
CA SER A 72 -12.89 -0.39 6.72
C SER A 72 -12.71 -0.99 8.12
N PHE A 73 -13.44 -2.06 8.45
CA PHE A 73 -13.36 -2.75 9.75
C PHE A 73 -12.85 -4.17 9.61
N HIS A 74 -13.30 -4.90 8.59
CA HIS A 74 -12.91 -6.27 8.31
C HIS A 74 -11.98 -6.31 7.10
N TRP A 75 -10.75 -6.77 7.33
CA TRP A 75 -9.69 -6.78 6.34
C TRP A 75 -9.38 -8.22 5.92
N ASN A 76 -9.35 -8.45 4.61
CA ASN A 76 -8.98 -9.73 4.02
C ASN A 76 -7.65 -9.58 3.29
N VAL A 77 -6.78 -10.59 3.41
CA VAL A 77 -5.48 -10.60 2.72
C VAL A 77 -5.70 -10.76 1.21
N TYR A 78 -5.27 -9.77 0.45
CA TYR A 78 -5.22 -9.78 -1.01
C TYR A 78 -3.90 -10.36 -1.52
N ALA A 79 -2.79 -10.03 -0.87
CA ALA A 79 -1.48 -10.62 -1.15
C ALA A 79 -0.62 -10.66 0.12
N ASP A 80 0.11 -11.76 0.34
CA ASP A 80 1.01 -11.94 1.49
C ASP A 80 2.47 -12.06 1.02
N TYR A 81 3.27 -11.06 1.38
CA TYR A 81 4.72 -11.05 1.18
C TYR A 81 5.48 -10.98 2.51
N SER A 82 4.83 -11.28 3.64
CA SER A 82 5.44 -11.16 4.97
C SER A 82 6.26 -12.39 5.37
N GLN A 83 6.07 -13.53 4.69
CA GLN A 83 6.69 -14.81 5.07
C GLN A 83 8.09 -15.04 4.49
N LYS A 84 8.43 -14.37 3.39
CA LYS A 84 9.71 -14.56 2.70
C LYS A 84 10.20 -13.24 2.12
N ALA A 85 11.37 -12.80 2.56
CA ALA A 85 12.02 -11.61 2.01
C ALA A 85 12.25 -11.80 0.49
N ARG A 86 11.70 -10.86 -0.28
CA ARG A 86 11.88 -10.75 -1.74
C ARG A 86 12.25 -9.32 -2.07
N LYS A 87 12.93 -9.12 -3.19
CA LYS A 87 13.25 -7.76 -3.66
C LYS A 87 11.96 -7.08 -4.13
N ALA A 88 11.84 -5.77 -3.90
CA ALA A 88 10.66 -4.99 -4.24
C ALA A 88 10.20 -5.17 -5.69
N TYR A 89 11.12 -5.26 -6.66
CA TYR A 89 10.74 -5.47 -8.06
C TYR A 89 10.02 -6.80 -8.33
N GLU A 90 10.24 -7.83 -7.50
CA GLU A 90 9.65 -9.17 -7.67
C GLU A 90 8.19 -9.23 -7.20
N THR A 91 7.79 -8.34 -6.28
CA THR A 91 6.47 -8.33 -5.64
C THR A 91 5.69 -7.05 -5.93
N ARG A 92 6.18 -6.24 -6.87
CA ARG A 92 5.62 -4.94 -7.28
C ARG A 92 4.16 -5.02 -7.74
N ILE A 93 3.78 -6.12 -8.39
CA ILE A 93 2.44 -6.29 -8.98
C ILE A 93 1.77 -7.52 -8.35
N SER A 94 0.57 -7.31 -7.82
CA SER A 94 -0.28 -8.35 -7.24
C SER A 94 -1.61 -8.39 -8.02
N VAL A 95 -2.01 -9.58 -8.49
CA VAL A 95 -3.19 -9.78 -9.34
C VAL A 95 -4.17 -10.74 -8.66
N GLY A 96 -5.45 -10.40 -8.68
CA GLY A 96 -6.55 -11.19 -8.11
C GLY A 96 -7.83 -10.35 -8.08
N ASP A 97 -9.00 -10.94 -8.32
CA ASP A 97 -10.24 -10.18 -8.28
C ASP A 97 -10.67 -9.90 -6.82
N THR A 98 -11.03 -8.64 -6.53
CA THR A 98 -11.51 -8.25 -5.21
C THR A 98 -12.42 -7.01 -5.28
N LYS A 99 -12.98 -6.64 -4.13
CA LYS A 99 -13.67 -5.39 -3.88
C LYS A 99 -13.10 -4.73 -2.63
N ALA A 100 -12.95 -3.41 -2.67
CA ALA A 100 -12.58 -2.62 -1.49
C ALA A 100 -13.20 -1.23 -1.54
N ARG A 101 -13.30 -0.59 -0.39
CA ARG A 101 -13.74 0.80 -0.25
C ARG A 101 -12.58 1.79 -0.29
#